data_AF-A0A7C4B6I9-F1
#
_entry.id   AF-A0A7C4B6I9-F1
#
_cell.length_a   1.000
_cell.length_b   1.000
_cell.length_c   1.000
_cell.angle_alpha   90.00
_cell.angle_beta   90.00
_cell.angle_gamma   90.00
#
_symmetry.space_group_name_H-M   'P 1'
#
loop_
_entity.id
_entity.type
_entity.pdbx_description
1 polymer ?
#
loop_
_entity_poly.entity_id
_entity_poly.type
_entity_poly.pdbx_seq_one_letter_code
_entity_poly.pdbx_strand_id
1 'polypeptide(L)' 'METSRIPGFYKLPVMERLKIVAEYASLNSEEVEALSNFGNLGVELADRMIENVIGGIT' A
#
# COMPACT_ATOMS: atom_id res chain seq x y z
N MET A 1 -19.71 -6.05 9.16
CA MET A 1 -18.41 -6.11 9.87
C MET A 1 -17.34 -6.06 8.81
N GLU A 2 -16.56 -5.00 8.77
CA GLU A 2 -15.39 -4.91 7.90
C GLU A 2 -14.25 -5.75 8.49
N THR A 3 -13.46 -6.38 7.64
CA THR A 3 -12.35 -7.25 8.05
C THR A 3 -11.11 -6.90 7.26
N SER A 4 -9.95 -6.98 7.92
CA SER A 4 -8.64 -6.85 7.28
C SER A 4 -8.25 -8.06 6.43
N ARG A 5 -9.08 -9.12 6.38
CA ARG A 5 -8.83 -10.31 5.58
C ARG A 5 -9.26 -10.11 4.14
N ILE A 6 -8.29 -9.86 3.27
CA ILE A 6 -8.48 -9.71 1.82
C ILE A 6 -7.74 -10.86 1.10
N PRO A 7 -8.45 -11.92 0.63
CA PRO A 7 -7.81 -13.05 -0.03
C PRO A 7 -7.05 -12.62 -1.30
N GLY A 8 -5.80 -13.05 -1.42
CA GLY A 8 -4.97 -12.75 -2.59
C GLY A 8 -4.40 -11.33 -2.65
N PHE A 9 -4.52 -10.53 -1.58
CA PHE A 9 -4.03 -9.15 -1.52
C PHE A 9 -2.56 -9.01 -1.94
N TYR A 10 -1.68 -9.89 -1.46
CA TYR A 10 -0.25 -9.90 -1.82
C TYR A 10 0.03 -10.14 -3.31
N LYS A 11 -0.93 -10.64 -4.08
CA LYS A 11 -0.77 -10.88 -5.53
C LYS A 11 -1.01 -9.62 -6.37
N LEU A 12 -1.57 -8.58 -5.75
CA LEU A 12 -1.88 -7.33 -6.43
C LEU A 12 -0.63 -6.43 -6.52
N PRO A 13 -0.51 -5.62 -7.58
CA PRO A 13 0.49 -4.55 -7.63
C PRO A 13 0.39 -3.65 -6.39
N VAL A 14 1.53 -3.13 -5.92
CA VAL A 14 1.61 -2.28 -4.72
C VAL A 14 0.62 -1.10 -4.78
N MET A 15 0.49 -0.46 -5.95
CA MET A 15 -0.43 0.67 -6.11
C MET A 15 -1.90 0.27 -6.02
N GLU A 16 -2.27 -0.94 -6.46
CA GLU A 16 -3.64 -1.44 -6.32
C GLU A 16 -3.94 -1.79 -4.86
N ARG A 17 -2.95 -2.32 -4.14
CA ARG A 17 -3.05 -2.54 -2.68
C ARG A 17 -3.26 -1.23 -1.93
N LEU A 18 -2.48 -0.20 -2.24
CA LEU A 18 -2.63 1.13 -1.64
C LEU A 18 -4.03 1.69 -1.88
N LYS A 19 -4.56 1.58 -3.10
CA LYS A 19 -5.92 2.02 -3.43
C LYS A 19 -6.99 1.32 -2.59
N ILE A 20 -6.91 -0.01 -2.48
CA ILE A 20 -7.85 -0.79 -1.65
C ILE A 20 -7.79 -0.35 -0.19
N VAL A 21 -6.59 -0.15 0.36
CA VAL A 21 -6.43 0.29 1.77
C VAL A 21 -6.90 1.73 1.94
N ALA A 22 -6.67 2.61 0.97
CA ALA A 22 -7.13 3.99 1.00
C ALA A 22 -8.66 4.06 1.06
N GLU A 23 -9.36 3.27 0.23
CA GLU A 23 -10.81 3.17 0.26
C GLU A 23 -11.31 2.59 1.59
N TYR A 24 -10.69 1.49 2.05
CA TYR A 24 -11.05 0.81 3.30
C TYR A 24 -10.86 1.70 4.54
N ALA A 25 -9.76 2.45 4.60
CA ALA A 25 -9.41 3.32 5.72
C ALA A 25 -9.92 4.76 5.56
N SER A 26 -10.63 5.06 4.46
CA SER A 26 -11.10 6.41 4.12
C SER A 26 -9.98 7.46 4.13
N LEU A 27 -8.81 7.09 3.58
CA LEU A 27 -7.66 7.98 3.52
C LEU A 27 -7.93 9.14 2.55
N ASN A 28 -7.46 10.32 2.93
CA ASN A 28 -7.48 11.49 2.06
C ASN A 28 -6.30 11.47 1.07
N SER A 29 -6.29 12.43 0.14
CA SER A 29 -5.26 12.50 -0.90
C SER A 29 -3.85 12.72 -0.35
N GLU A 30 -3.69 13.51 0.71
CA GLU A 30 -2.38 13.79 1.32
C GLU A 30 -1.82 12.53 1.99
N GLU A 31 -2.68 11.75 2.65
CA GLU A 31 -2.30 10.47 3.27
C GLU A 31 -1.91 9.41 2.23
N VAL A 32 -2.64 9.34 1.12
CA VAL A 32 -2.29 8.45 0.00
C VAL A 32 -0.97 8.87 -0.64
N GLU A 33 -0.77 10.16 -0.85
CA GLU A 33 0.47 10.69 -1.41
C GLU A 33 1.67 10.37 -0.51
N ALA A 34 1.54 10.59 0.81
CA ALA A 34 2.57 10.27 1.79
C ALA A 34 2.98 8.79 1.74
N LEU A 35 2.02 7.87 1.64
CA LEU A 35 2.29 6.43 1.53
C LEU A 35 2.91 6.06 0.17
N SER A 36 2.51 6.73 -0.91
CA SER A 36 3.05 6.45 -2.25
C SER A 36 4.52 6.85 -2.44
N ASN A 37 5.09 7.60 -1.48
CA ASN A 37 6.48 8.01 -1.51
C ASN A 37 7.41 6.94 -0.92
N PHE A 38 8.04 6.16 -1.80
CA PHE A 38 9.04 5.16 -1.43
C PHE A 38 10.47 5.72 -1.29
N GLY A 39 10.67 7.02 -1.57
CA GLY A 39 11.98 7.67 -1.60
C GLY A 39 13.05 6.87 -2.35
N ASN A 40 14.24 6.81 -1.76
CA ASN A 40 15.39 6.11 -2.33
C ASN A 40 15.26 4.58 -2.32
N LEU A 41 14.31 4.01 -1.56
CA LEU A 41 14.09 2.57 -1.55
C LEU A 41 13.48 2.12 -2.88
N GLY A 42 12.51 2.88 -3.39
CA GLY A 42 11.77 2.54 -4.60
C GLY A 42 10.74 1.43 -4.38
N VAL A 43 9.65 1.48 -5.17
CA VAL A 43 8.51 0.57 -5.03
C VAL A 43 8.87 -0.90 -5.28
N GLU A 44 9.74 -1.19 -6.25
CA GLU A 44 10.12 -2.58 -6.59
C GLU A 44 10.92 -3.25 -5.48
N LEU A 45 11.84 -2.53 -4.84
CA LEU A 45 12.63 -3.07 -3.75
C LEU A 45 11.75 -3.24 -2.52
N ALA A 46 10.90 -2.26 -2.21
CA ALA A 46 9.92 -2.35 -1.13
C ALA A 46 9.01 -3.58 -1.28
N ASP A 47 8.55 -3.86 -2.51
CA ASP A 47 7.70 -5.02 -2.81
C ASP A 47 8.40 -6.36 -2.62
N ARG A 48 9.72 -6.39 -2.75
CA ARG A 48 10.53 -7.60 -2.51
C ARG A 48 10.96 -7.77 -1.05
N MET A 49 10.82 -6.74 -0.22
CA MET A 49 11.29 -6.77 1.16
C MET A 49 10.31 -7.47 2.10
N ILE A 50 9.01 -7.23 1.94
CA ILE A 50 7.95 -7.78 2.80
C ILE A 50 6.68 -8.05 2.01
N GLU A 51 5.82 -8.91 2.54
CA GLU A 51 4.48 -9.11 1.98
C GLU A 51 3.55 -7.94 2.29
N ASN A 52 2.58 -7.70 1.40
CA ASN A 52 1.51 -6.73 1.58
C ASN A 52 1.97 -5.27 1.80
N VAL A 53 3.19 -4.90 1.39
CA VAL A 53 3.61 -3.49 1.38
C VAL A 53 2.61 -2.63 0.59
N ILE A 54 2.28 -1.46 1.11
CA ILE A 54 1.39 -0.50 0.46
C ILE A 54 2.01 0.89 0.32
N GLY A 55 3.15 1.12 0.94
CA GLY A 55 3.79 2.43 0.96
C GLY A 55 5.15 2.44 1.62
N GLY A 56 5.85 3.57 1.48
CA GLY A 56 7.08 3.90 2.18
C GLY A 56 6.90 5.14 3.04
N ILE A 57 7.83 5.37 3.96
CA ILE A 57 7.95 6.61 4.72
C ILE A 57 9.41 7.03 4.63
N THR A 58 9.64 8.31 4.35
CA THR A 58 10.97 8.91 4.14
C THR A 58 11.12 10.15 4.98
#